data_AF-A0A660W491-F1
#
_entry.id   AF-A0A660W491-F1
#
_cell.length_a   1.000
_cell.length_b   1.000
_cell.length_c   1.000
_cell.angle_alpha   90.00
_cell.angle_beta   90.00
_cell.angle_gamma   90.00
#
_symmetry.space_group_name_H-M   'P 1'
#
loop_
_entity.id
_entity.type
_entity.pdbx_description
1 polymer ?
#
loop_
_entity_poly.entity_id
_entity_poly.type
_entity_poly.pdbx_seq_one_letter_code
_entity_poly.pdbx_strand_id
1 'polypeptide(L)'
;MQKKVLVVSAHPDDEVLGAGGTMLRHVDYGDEVRVVLLTQGGLGSSTPQELREQSQSCAGFIGVSKVYYGDFPDQHLETVPLIDIIQFLEKIIFEYEPDIVYTHYQGDLNYDHRITSNAVLTAVRPNKQKNVERIYTFPVNSSSVYPQLFGSFIP
;
A
#
# COMPACT_ATOMS: atom_id res chain seq x y z
N MET A 1 -4.31 -9.69 21.94
CA MET A 1 -4.37 -8.22 21.97
C MET A 1 -4.72 -7.77 20.57
N GLN A 2 -5.66 -6.83 20.46
CA GLN A 2 -6.00 -6.18 19.19
C GLN A 2 -4.74 -5.56 18.57
N LYS A 3 -4.53 -5.80 17.28
CA LYS A 3 -3.42 -5.23 16.51
C LYS A 3 -3.89 -4.02 15.70
N LYS A 4 -2.96 -3.10 15.47
CA LYS A 4 -3.10 -2.01 14.51
C LYS A 4 -2.36 -2.37 13.22
N VAL A 5 -3.09 -2.40 12.12
CA VAL A 5 -2.60 -2.86 10.81
C VAL A 5 -2.65 -1.71 9.83
N LEU A 6 -1.51 -1.38 9.22
CA LEU A 6 -1.43 -0.39 8.16
C LEU A 6 -1.13 -1.09 6.83
N VAL A 7 -1.99 -0.90 5.84
CA VAL A 7 -1.74 -1.34 4.46
C VAL A 7 -1.36 -0.12 3.63
N VAL A 8 -0.21 -0.16 2.97
CA VAL A 8 0.29 0.95 2.13
C VAL A 8 0.44 0.46 0.71
N SER A 9 -0.32 1.05 -0.21
CA SER A 9 -0.30 0.74 -1.63
C SER A 9 -0.04 1.99 -2.50
N ALA A 10 0.43 1.75 -3.72
CA ALA A 10 0.69 2.79 -4.70
C ALA A 10 -0.62 3.34 -5.27
N HIS A 11 -1.45 2.46 -5.83
CA HIS A 11 -2.65 2.81 -6.58
C HIS A 11 -3.93 2.44 -5.82
N PRO A 12 -5.06 3.11 -6.06
CA PRO A 12 -6.36 2.65 -5.60
C PRO A 12 -6.75 1.34 -6.32
N ASP A 13 -6.82 0.23 -5.56
CA ASP A 13 -7.18 -1.16 -5.93
C ASP A 13 -6.13 -2.17 -5.46
N ASP A 14 -4.85 -1.79 -5.51
CA ASP A 14 -3.69 -2.57 -5.10
C ASP A 14 -3.83 -3.18 -3.70
N GLU A 15 -4.36 -2.41 -2.73
CA GLU A 15 -4.57 -2.85 -1.36
C GLU A 15 -5.57 -4.01 -1.28
N VAL A 16 -6.59 -3.98 -2.13
CA VAL A 16 -7.64 -5.00 -2.19
C VAL A 16 -7.14 -6.21 -2.96
N LEU A 17 -6.50 -5.99 -4.11
CA LEU A 17 -5.95 -7.05 -4.95
C LEU A 17 -4.81 -7.81 -4.26
N GLY A 18 -3.95 -7.10 -3.52
CA GLY A 18 -2.80 -7.68 -2.83
C GLY A 18 -3.11 -8.18 -1.42
N ALA A 19 -3.92 -7.45 -0.66
CA ALA A 19 -4.13 -7.71 0.77
C ALA A 19 -5.61 -7.73 1.22
N GLY A 20 -6.60 -7.63 0.31
CA GLY A 20 -8.01 -7.51 0.68
C GLY A 20 -8.54 -8.63 1.57
N GLY A 21 -8.25 -9.89 1.23
CA GLY A 21 -8.61 -11.04 2.07
C GLY A 21 -7.91 -11.04 3.44
N THR A 22 -6.68 -10.52 3.49
CA THR A 22 -5.92 -10.36 4.74
C THR A 22 -6.50 -9.24 5.61
N MET A 23 -6.91 -8.12 5.00
CA MET A 23 -7.59 -7.03 5.70
C MET A 23 -8.91 -7.50 6.32
N LEU A 24 -9.75 -8.20 5.56
CA LEU A 24 -10.99 -8.80 6.07
C LEU A 24 -10.71 -9.70 7.27
N ARG A 25 -9.71 -10.57 7.18
CA ARG A 25 -9.36 -11.47 8.29
C ARG A 25 -8.87 -10.73 9.53
N HIS A 26 -8.12 -9.64 9.37
CA HIS A 26 -7.72 -8.78 10.49
C HIS A 26 -8.94 -8.14 11.16
N VAL A 27 -9.85 -7.57 10.37
CA VAL A 27 -11.10 -7.00 10.87
C VAL A 27 -11.95 -8.06 11.60
N ASP A 28 -12.07 -9.27 11.06
CA ASP A 28 -12.79 -10.39 11.70
C ASP A 28 -12.19 -10.80 13.05
N TYR A 29 -10.87 -10.65 13.22
CA TYR A 29 -10.18 -10.87 14.50
C TYR A 29 -10.26 -9.67 15.45
N GLY A 30 -10.95 -8.60 15.03
CA GLY A 30 -11.12 -7.38 15.79
C GLY A 30 -9.92 -6.43 15.72
N ASP A 31 -8.94 -6.66 14.84
CA ASP A 31 -7.83 -5.74 14.61
C ASP A 31 -8.32 -4.44 13.97
N GLU A 32 -7.68 -3.31 14.29
CA GLU A 32 -7.95 -2.05 13.60
C GLU A 32 -7.12 -2.05 12.31
N VAL A 33 -7.75 -1.81 11.16
CA VAL A 33 -7.07 -1.74 9.85
C VAL A 33 -7.21 -0.34 9.26
N ARG A 34 -6.09 0.26 8.85
CA ARG A 34 -6.05 1.52 8.07
C ARG A 34 -5.30 1.31 6.75
N VAL A 35 -5.70 2.06 5.74
CA VAL A 35 -5.14 1.99 4.38
C VAL A 35 -4.51 3.33 4.00
N VAL A 36 -3.40 3.29 3.28
CA VAL A 36 -2.77 4.45 2.64
C VAL A 36 -2.68 4.19 1.15
N LEU A 37 -3.29 5.06 0.34
CA LEU A 37 -3.17 5.10 -1.11
C LEU A 37 -2.26 6.27 -1.48
N LEU A 38 -1.08 6.00 -2.05
CA LEU A 38 -0.12 7.07 -2.34
C LEU A 38 -0.55 7.96 -3.50
N THR A 39 -1.07 7.36 -4.58
CA THR A 39 -1.45 8.08 -5.79
C THR A 39 -2.96 8.28 -5.88
N GLN A 40 -3.36 9.17 -6.78
CA GLN A 40 -4.77 9.40 -7.10
C GLN A 40 -5.39 8.33 -8.01
N GLY A 41 -4.56 7.44 -8.57
CA GLY A 41 -4.92 6.68 -9.77
C GLY A 41 -5.23 7.61 -10.96
N GLY A 42 -5.95 7.09 -11.95
CA GLY A 42 -6.53 7.91 -13.03
C GLY A 42 -6.03 7.62 -14.44
N LEU A 43 -5.18 6.60 -14.64
CA LEU A 43 -4.88 6.11 -16.00
C LEU A 43 -6.05 5.35 -16.68
N GLY A 44 -7.12 5.07 -15.95
CA GLY A 44 -8.33 4.41 -16.44
C GLY A 44 -9.42 5.37 -16.91
N SER A 45 -10.64 4.83 -17.08
CA SER A 45 -11.82 5.63 -17.43
C SER A 45 -12.38 6.47 -16.28
N SER A 46 -11.92 6.20 -15.05
CA SER A 46 -12.41 6.86 -13.83
C SER A 46 -11.53 8.03 -13.46
N THR A 47 -12.18 9.11 -13.03
CA THR A 47 -11.53 10.29 -12.47
C THR A 47 -10.94 9.98 -11.08
N PRO A 48 -9.93 10.74 -10.62
CA PRO A 48 -9.43 10.68 -9.24
C PRO A 48 -10.53 10.75 -8.16
N GLN A 49 -11.57 11.55 -8.39
CA GLN A 49 -12.68 11.67 -7.45
C GLN A 49 -13.51 10.39 -7.40
N GLU A 50 -13.85 9.80 -8.54
CA GLU A 50 -14.59 8.54 -8.60
C GLU A 50 -13.80 7.40 -7.96
N LEU A 51 -12.49 7.32 -8.19
CA LEU A 51 -11.61 6.33 -7.55
C LEU A 51 -11.55 6.50 -6.03
N ARG A 52 -11.56 7.74 -5.54
CA ARG A 52 -11.65 8.03 -4.11
C ARG A 52 -12.98 7.58 -3.51
N GLU A 53 -14.09 7.83 -4.19
CA GLU A 53 -15.41 7.39 -3.74
C GLU A 53 -15.52 5.85 -3.74
N GLN A 54 -14.98 5.19 -4.77
CA GLN A 54 -14.93 3.73 -4.88
C GLN A 54 -14.07 3.10 -3.77
N SER A 55 -12.87 3.62 -3.54
CA SER A 55 -11.97 3.14 -2.47
C SER A 55 -12.58 3.34 -1.08
N GLN A 56 -13.28 4.46 -0.82
CA GLN A 56 -14.04 4.65 0.42
C GLN A 56 -15.17 3.62 0.59
N SER A 57 -15.92 3.34 -0.48
CA SER A 57 -16.98 2.33 -0.45
C SER A 57 -16.42 0.94 -0.16
N CYS A 58 -15.32 0.57 -0.80
CA CYS A 58 -14.64 -0.70 -0.58
C CYS A 58 -14.06 -0.82 0.84
N ALA A 59 -13.41 0.24 1.33
CA ALA A 59 -12.92 0.33 2.70
C ALA A 59 -14.04 0.12 3.72
N GLY A 60 -15.20 0.77 3.51
CA GLY A 60 -16.39 0.58 4.35
C GLY A 60 -16.93 -0.85 4.32
N PHE A 61 -16.91 -1.51 3.16
CA PHE A 61 -17.31 -2.92 3.03
C PHE A 61 -16.37 -3.85 3.80
N ILE A 62 -15.05 -3.61 3.74
CA ILE A 62 -14.04 -4.44 4.42
C ILE A 62 -14.03 -4.19 5.94
N GLY A 63 -14.44 -3.00 6.39
CA GLY A 63 -14.33 -2.56 7.78
C GLY A 63 -13.02 -1.83 8.10
N VAL A 64 -12.37 -1.26 7.09
CA VAL A 64 -11.20 -0.37 7.25
C VAL A 64 -11.65 0.90 7.98
N SER A 65 -10.94 1.27 9.05
CA SER A 65 -11.34 2.40 9.91
C SER A 65 -11.00 3.77 9.33
N LYS A 66 -9.97 3.85 8.48
CA LYS A 66 -9.53 5.10 7.84
C LYS A 66 -8.70 4.82 6.59
N VAL A 67 -8.92 5.63 5.55
CA VAL A 67 -8.10 5.67 4.34
C VAL A 67 -7.39 7.02 4.27
N TYR A 68 -6.07 6.98 4.10
CA TYR A 68 -5.24 8.15 3.84
C TYR A 68 -4.91 8.23 2.35
N TYR A 69 -4.82 9.44 1.82
CA TYR A 69 -4.53 9.69 0.41
C TYR A 69 -3.31 10.60 0.31
N GLY A 70 -2.30 10.15 -0.42
CA GLY A 70 -1.07 10.91 -0.67
C GLY A 70 -1.23 11.95 -1.77
N ASP A 71 -2.18 11.75 -2.68
CA ASP A 71 -2.45 12.63 -3.82
C ASP A 71 -1.21 12.85 -4.73
N PHE A 72 -0.28 11.89 -4.73
CA PHE A 72 0.89 11.90 -5.60
C PHE A 72 0.52 11.52 -7.04
N PRO A 73 1.34 11.94 -8.04
CA PRO A 73 1.07 11.64 -9.44
C PRO A 73 1.14 10.13 -9.72
N ASP A 74 0.04 9.60 -10.26
CA ASP A 74 -0.10 8.21 -10.67
C ASP A 74 0.91 7.85 -11.78
N GLN A 75 1.59 6.72 -11.61
CA GLN A 75 2.59 6.14 -12.53
C GLN A 75 3.82 7.01 -12.78
N HIS A 76 4.03 7.96 -11.88
CA HIS A 76 5.09 8.95 -11.92
C HIS A 76 5.65 9.22 -10.53
N LEU A 77 5.62 8.25 -9.60
CA LEU A 77 6.18 8.44 -8.26
C LEU A 77 7.67 8.75 -8.30
N GLU A 78 8.39 8.39 -9.37
CA GLU A 78 9.80 8.74 -9.56
C GLU A 78 10.06 10.24 -9.75
N THR A 79 9.00 10.99 -10.10
CA THR A 79 9.07 12.46 -10.21
C THR A 79 8.95 13.14 -8.86
N VAL A 80 8.47 12.43 -7.83
CA VAL A 80 8.32 12.93 -6.47
C VAL A 80 9.62 12.65 -5.71
N PRO A 81 10.19 13.64 -5.00
CA PRO A 81 11.31 13.36 -4.10
C PRO A 81 10.93 12.29 -3.08
N LEU A 82 11.70 11.19 -3.03
CA LEU A 82 11.39 10.05 -2.15
C LEU A 82 11.19 10.46 -0.68
N ILE A 83 11.91 11.49 -0.24
CA ILE A 83 11.79 12.04 1.11
C ILE A 83 10.39 12.59 1.41
N ASP A 84 9.68 13.14 0.42
CA ASP A 84 8.34 13.70 0.62
C ASP A 84 7.32 12.57 0.85
N ILE A 85 7.45 11.46 0.11
CA ILE A 85 6.65 10.24 0.32
C ILE A 85 6.96 9.65 1.70
N ILE A 86 8.24 9.56 2.08
CA ILE A 86 8.65 9.06 3.40
C ILE A 86 8.06 9.93 4.52
N GLN A 87 8.16 11.26 4.42
CA GLN A 87 7.62 12.16 5.45
C GLN A 87 6.10 12.09 5.55
N PHE A 88 5.40 11.90 4.44
CA PHE A 88 3.96 11.63 4.43
C PHE A 88 3.64 10.35 5.21
N LEU A 89 4.35 9.26 4.95
CA LEU A 89 4.18 7.99 5.65
C LEU A 89 4.58 8.09 7.13
N GLU A 90 5.69 8.75 7.46
CA GLU A 90 6.18 8.91 8.84
C GLU A 90 5.13 9.64 9.71
N LYS A 91 4.43 10.65 9.17
CA LYS A 91 3.32 11.31 9.89
C LYS A 91 2.19 10.35 10.25
N ILE A 92 1.78 9.50 9.30
CA ILE A 92 0.71 8.51 9.50
C ILE A 92 1.16 7.42 10.47
N ILE A 93 2.39 6.91 10.30
CA ILE A 93 2.97 5.88 11.17
C ILE A 93 3.10 6.42 12.60
N PHE A 94 3.48 7.68 12.78
CA PHE A 94 3.56 8.32 14.09
C PHE A 94 2.18 8.53 14.74
N GLU A 95 1.16 8.97 13.99
CA GLU A 95 -0.21 9.13 14.49
C GLU A 95 -0.83 7.77 14.88
N TYR A 96 -0.69 6.79 13.99
CA TYR A 96 -1.40 5.54 14.09
C TYR A 96 -0.69 4.51 14.95
N GLU A 97 0.64 4.53 14.91
CA GLU A 97 1.55 3.60 15.57
C GLU A 97 1.26 2.11 15.29
N PRO A 98 1.32 1.65 14.02
CA PRO A 98 0.95 0.30 13.62
C PRO A 98 1.89 -0.77 14.21
N ASP A 99 1.31 -1.93 14.54
CA ASP A 99 2.07 -3.14 14.91
C ASP A 99 2.52 -3.91 13.67
N ILE A 100 1.70 -3.89 12.62
CA ILE A 100 1.90 -4.64 11.38
C ILE A 100 1.76 -3.69 10.19
N VAL A 101 2.70 -3.76 9.25
CA VAL A 101 2.63 -3.02 7.98
C VAL A 101 2.64 -3.99 6.81
N TYR A 102 1.70 -3.82 5.87
CA TYR A 102 1.69 -4.49 4.58
C TYR A 102 2.02 -3.49 3.47
N THR A 103 2.86 -3.88 2.51
CA THR A 103 3.15 -3.05 1.33
C THR A 103 3.53 -3.88 0.12
N HIS A 104 3.84 -3.22 -0.98
CA HIS A 104 4.27 -3.86 -2.23
C HIS A 104 5.57 -4.64 -2.09
N TYR A 105 5.72 -5.68 -2.91
CA TYR A 105 6.99 -6.40 -3.08
C TYR A 105 8.05 -5.50 -3.74
N GLN A 106 9.26 -5.46 -3.20
CA GLN A 106 10.34 -4.57 -3.70
C GLN A 106 10.77 -4.88 -5.14
N GLY A 107 10.60 -6.13 -5.58
CA GLY A 107 10.95 -6.58 -6.93
C GLY A 107 9.80 -6.55 -7.93
N ASP A 108 8.71 -5.84 -7.63
CA ASP A 108 7.57 -5.68 -8.52
C ASP A 108 7.99 -5.10 -9.88
N LEU A 109 7.28 -5.41 -10.96
CA LEU A 109 7.54 -4.83 -12.28
C LEU A 109 7.08 -3.38 -12.35
N ASN A 110 5.99 -3.04 -11.66
CA ASN A 110 5.50 -1.68 -11.58
C ASN A 110 6.47 -0.81 -10.77
N TYR A 111 6.93 0.29 -11.35
CA TYR A 111 7.97 1.11 -10.72
C TYR A 111 7.44 1.88 -9.50
N ASP A 112 6.19 2.34 -9.52
CA ASP A 112 5.53 2.95 -8.37
C ASP A 112 5.44 1.98 -7.19
N HIS A 113 5.23 0.70 -7.44
CA HIS A 113 5.19 -0.33 -6.40
C HIS A 113 6.55 -0.46 -5.71
N ARG A 114 7.65 -0.45 -6.48
CA ARG A 114 9.01 -0.47 -5.92
C ARG A 114 9.29 0.78 -5.10
N ILE A 115 8.91 1.95 -5.60
CA ILE A 115 9.09 3.23 -4.90
C ILE A 115 8.30 3.23 -3.59
N THR A 116 7.04 2.79 -3.63
CA THR A 116 6.17 2.62 -2.45
C THR A 116 6.81 1.71 -1.41
N SER A 117 7.28 0.53 -1.84
CA SER A 117 7.94 -0.45 -0.97
C SER A 117 9.19 0.14 -0.30
N ASN A 118 10.04 0.82 -1.07
CA ASN A 118 11.24 1.48 -0.56
C ASN A 118 10.93 2.63 0.40
N ALA A 119 9.89 3.43 0.11
CA ALA A 119 9.44 4.50 0.99
C ALA A 119 8.92 3.94 2.32
N VAL A 120 8.10 2.88 2.29
CA VAL A 120 7.56 2.22 3.48
C VAL A 120 8.69 1.65 4.34
N LEU A 121 9.59 0.85 3.75
CA LEU A 121 10.71 0.24 4.49
C LEU A 121 11.62 1.28 5.11
N THR A 122 11.81 2.42 4.44
CA THR A 122 12.54 3.55 5.01
C THR A 122 11.74 4.19 6.14
N ALA A 123 10.45 4.47 5.97
CA ALA A 123 9.62 5.13 6.99
C ALA A 123 9.48 4.29 8.28
N VAL A 124 9.46 2.96 8.18
CA VAL A 124 9.37 2.04 9.34
C VAL A 124 10.73 1.58 9.87
N ARG A 125 11.83 2.14 9.37
CA ARG A 125 13.20 1.76 9.78
C ARG A 125 13.34 1.82 11.31
N PRO A 126 14.09 0.88 11.93
CA PRO A 126 14.29 0.89 13.39
C PRO A 126 14.79 2.26 13.86
N ASN A 127 14.00 2.92 14.69
CA ASN A 127 14.33 4.20 15.29
C ASN A 127 13.89 4.22 16.76
N LYS A 128 14.20 5.29 17.50
CA LYS A 128 13.94 5.35 18.94
C LYS A 128 12.47 5.56 19.32
N GLN A 129 11.57 5.81 18.36
CA GLN A 129 10.20 6.28 18.64
C GLN A 129 9.19 5.13 18.70
N LYS A 130 9.20 4.16 17.79
CA LYS A 130 8.45 2.89 17.91
C LYS A 130 8.93 1.88 16.86
N ASN A 131 8.97 0.60 17.22
CA ASN A 131 9.30 -0.48 16.28
C ASN A 131 8.00 -1.14 15.79
N VAL A 132 7.80 -1.15 14.48
CA VAL A 132 6.81 -2.02 13.83
C VAL A 132 7.22 -3.48 14.10
N GLU A 133 6.30 -4.31 14.61
CA GLU A 133 6.63 -5.70 14.96
C GLU A 133 6.89 -6.55 13.71
N ARG A 134 6.09 -6.34 12.65
CA ARG A 134 6.14 -7.14 11.43
C ARG A 134 5.87 -6.29 10.20
N ILE A 135 6.67 -6.54 9.16
CA ILE A 135 6.50 -5.94 7.84
C ILE A 135 6.31 -7.09 6.85
N TYR A 136 5.20 -7.06 6.12
CA TYR A 136 4.87 -8.03 5.09
C TYR A 136 4.83 -7.34 3.73
N THR A 137 5.19 -8.09 2.69
CA THR A 137 5.07 -7.61 1.31
C THR A 137 4.14 -8.50 0.50
N PHE A 138 3.42 -7.91 -0.46
CA PHE A 138 2.52 -8.62 -1.37
C PHE A 138 2.82 -8.27 -2.83
N PRO A 139 2.64 -9.23 -3.77
CA PRO A 139 2.52 -8.93 -5.19
C PRO A 139 1.08 -8.49 -5.52
N VAL A 140 0.91 -7.79 -6.65
CA VAL A 140 -0.39 -7.49 -7.24
C VAL A 140 -0.48 -8.16 -8.60
N ASN A 141 -1.41 -9.12 -8.74
CA ASN A 141 -1.46 -10.01 -9.91
C ASN A 141 -1.72 -9.31 -11.26
N SER A 142 -2.18 -8.05 -11.28
CA SER A 142 -2.38 -7.26 -12.51
C SER A 142 -1.11 -6.56 -13.00
N SER A 143 -0.08 -6.43 -12.17
CA SER A 143 1.12 -5.62 -12.42
C SER A 143 2.42 -6.36 -12.14
N SER A 144 2.44 -7.33 -11.22
CA SER A 144 3.61 -8.12 -10.86
C SER A 144 3.72 -9.48 -11.58
N VAL A 145 2.66 -9.97 -12.23
CA VAL A 145 2.62 -11.33 -12.79
C VAL A 145 2.53 -11.30 -14.31
N TYR A 146 3.56 -11.83 -14.97
CA TYR A 146 3.43 -12.30 -16.35
C TYR A 146 2.83 -13.70 -16.37
N PRO A 147 1.83 -13.98 -17.22
CA PRO A 147 1.45 -15.36 -17.47
C PRO A 147 2.59 -16.20 -18.10
N GLN A 148 3.61 -15.59 -18.73
CA GLN A 148 4.50 -16.31 -19.67
C GLN A 148 5.98 -15.80 -19.83
N LEU A 149 6.55 -14.95 -18.96
CA LEU A 149 7.91 -14.40 -19.24
C LEU A 149 9.11 -15.32 -18.97
N PHE A 150 8.94 -16.44 -18.27
CA PHE A 150 9.99 -17.46 -18.18
C PHE A 150 9.74 -18.59 -19.17
N GLY A 151 9.59 -18.23 -20.45
CA GLY A 151 10.02 -19.12 -21.52
C GLY A 151 11.51 -19.32 -21.35
N SER A 152 11.89 -20.48 -20.81
CA SER A 152 13.28 -20.88 -20.64
C SER A 152 13.92 -21.08 -22.01
N PHE A 153 14.41 -19.99 -22.62
CA PHE A 153 15.44 -20.12 -23.64
C PHE A 153 16.73 -20.47 -22.92
N ILE A 154 17.02 -21.77 -22.87
CA ILE A 154 18.33 -22.30 -22.53
C ILE A 154 19.04 -22.48 -23.88
N PRO A 155 20.02 -21.63 -24.25
CA PRO A 155 20.85 -21.86 -25.43
C PRO A 155 21.67 -23.15 -25.31
#